data_AF-A0A1I4FLC7-F1
#
_entry.id   AF-A0A1I4FLC7-F1
#
_cell.length_a   1.000
_cell.length_b   1.000
_cell.length_c   1.000
_cell.angle_alpha   90.00
_cell.angle_beta   90.00
_cell.angle_gamma   90.00
#
_symmetry.space_group_name_H-M   'P 1'
#
loop_
_entity.id
_entity.type
_entity.pdbx_description
1 polymer ?
#
loop_
_entity_poly.entity_id
_entity_poly.type
_entity_poly.pdbx_seq_one_letter_code
_entity_poly.pdbx_strand_id
1 'polypeptide(L)'
;MLLALLTEERIQDLLAMPKSVVNKGAREIKDGKSYRLEYRAVAREADEEFVVFVRRHVDMEDNFTAGLRWMPKSGEPVILMRCNGGSHPHTNQLEKTGFPVGRCHVHVATERYIAAGKNAEHYAEITSDFQTHNGALHTLCRMCNILNLDTGPDEPDLFRK
;
A
#
# COMPACT_ATOMS: atom_id res chain seq x y z
N MET A 1 11.17 -22.82 -1.71
CA MET A 1 11.32 -21.74 -2.73
C MET A 1 10.06 -21.76 -3.57
N LEU A 2 9.07 -20.91 -3.27
CA LEU A 2 7.74 -20.98 -3.90
C LEU A 2 7.09 -19.59 -4.03
N LEU A 3 7.84 -18.62 -4.56
CA LEU A 3 7.25 -17.34 -5.01
C LEU A 3 6.80 -17.39 -6.48
N ALA A 4 6.99 -18.53 -7.17
CA ALA A 4 6.71 -18.70 -8.60
C ALA A 4 5.22 -18.87 -8.97
N LEU A 5 4.28 -18.37 -8.15
CA LEU A 5 2.84 -18.59 -8.36
C LEU A 5 1.98 -17.32 -8.36
N LEU A 6 2.56 -16.14 -8.12
CA LEU A 6 1.79 -14.90 -8.12
C LEU A 6 1.89 -14.20 -9.48
N THR A 7 0.99 -14.58 -10.39
CA THR A 7 0.87 -14.01 -11.74
C THR A 7 0.27 -12.61 -11.71
N GLU A 8 0.45 -11.86 -12.80
CA GLU A 8 -0.13 -10.52 -12.93
C GLU A 8 -1.66 -10.57 -12.79
N GLU A 9 -2.32 -11.54 -13.44
CA GLU A 9 -3.77 -11.77 -13.30
C GLU A 9 -4.17 -11.98 -11.83
N ARG A 10 -3.43 -12.82 -11.09
CA ARG A 10 -3.74 -13.06 -9.68
C ARG A 10 -3.53 -11.82 -8.81
N ILE A 11 -2.51 -11.01 -9.11
CA ILE A 11 -2.28 -9.74 -8.41
C ILE A 11 -3.46 -8.81 -8.63
N GLN A 12 -3.91 -8.65 -9.87
CA GLN A 12 -5.05 -7.80 -10.20
C GLN A 12 -6.34 -8.30 -9.54
N ASP A 13 -6.58 -9.61 -9.52
CA ASP A 13 -7.71 -10.21 -8.80
C ASP A 13 -7.67 -9.86 -7.31
N LEU A 14 -6.53 -10.04 -6.65
CA LEU A 14 -6.38 -9.76 -5.22
C LEU A 14 -6.55 -8.27 -4.91
N LEU A 15 -6.08 -7.38 -5.79
CA LEU A 15 -6.27 -5.93 -5.65
C LEU A 15 -7.74 -5.55 -5.80
N ALA A 16 -8.42 -6.02 -6.85
CA ALA A 16 -9.81 -5.67 -7.16
C ALA A 16 -10.84 -6.34 -6.22
N MET A 17 -10.47 -7.46 -5.59
CA MET A 17 -11.34 -8.24 -4.73
C MET A 17 -11.94 -7.40 -3.59
N PRO A 18 -13.28 -7.36 -3.42
CA PRO A 18 -13.90 -6.72 -2.27
C PRO A 18 -13.44 -7.37 -0.96
N LYS A 19 -12.91 -6.57 -0.04
CA LYS A 19 -12.39 -7.04 1.25
C LYS A 19 -12.83 -6.12 2.38
N SER A 20 -13.44 -6.65 3.44
CA SER A 20 -13.98 -5.85 4.54
C SER A 20 -13.06 -5.86 5.75
N VAL A 21 -12.77 -4.68 6.32
CA VAL A 21 -12.09 -4.57 7.62
C VAL A 21 -12.93 -5.17 8.73
N VAL A 22 -12.33 -6.03 9.56
CA VAL A 22 -12.99 -6.75 10.66
C VAL A 22 -12.62 -6.26 12.05
N ASN A 23 -11.60 -5.43 12.19
CA ASN A 23 -11.11 -4.88 13.45
C ASN A 23 -11.05 -3.34 13.45
N LYS A 24 -12.19 -2.69 13.22
CA LYS A 24 -12.29 -1.21 13.11
C LYS A 24 -11.71 -0.45 14.32
N GLY A 25 -11.67 -1.06 15.49
CA GLY A 25 -11.10 -0.49 16.71
C GLY A 25 -9.57 -0.58 16.83
N ALA A 26 -8.85 -0.90 15.75
CA ALA A 26 -7.40 -0.91 15.74
C ALA A 26 -6.85 0.46 16.17
N ARG A 27 -5.73 0.46 16.90
CA ARG A 27 -5.11 1.67 17.44
C ARG A 27 -3.70 1.82 16.93
N GLU A 28 -3.27 3.07 16.78
CA GLU A 28 -1.88 3.37 16.51
C GLU A 28 -0.99 2.92 17.68
N ILE A 29 0.13 2.30 17.33
CA ILE A 29 1.18 1.89 18.25
C ILE A 29 2.43 2.68 17.87
N LYS A 30 3.07 3.30 18.87
CA LYS A 30 4.38 3.94 18.69
C LYS A 30 5.46 2.87 18.62
N ASP A 31 6.22 2.88 17.53
CA ASP A 31 7.32 1.96 17.21
C ASP A 31 8.56 2.79 16.86
N GLY A 32 9.38 3.07 17.87
CA GLY A 32 10.53 3.97 17.75
C GLY A 32 10.15 5.37 17.27
N LYS A 33 10.67 5.75 16.09
CA LYS A 33 10.39 7.04 15.42
C LYS A 33 9.18 6.96 14.47
N SER A 34 8.29 6.01 14.66
CA SER A 34 7.11 5.87 13.80
C SER A 34 5.88 5.50 14.61
N TYR A 35 4.71 5.82 14.07
CA TYR A 35 3.44 5.22 14.47
C TYR A 35 3.05 4.16 13.44
N ARG A 36 2.42 3.09 13.92
CA ARG A 36 1.93 1.97 13.11
C ARG A 36 0.48 1.67 13.46
N LEU A 37 -0.33 1.42 12.45
CA LEU A 37 -1.73 1.02 12.56
C LEU A 37 -1.98 -0.13 11.60
N GLU A 38 -2.62 -1.20 12.06
CA GLU A 38 -2.90 -2.37 11.24
C GLU A 38 -4.36 -2.81 11.39
N TYR A 39 -5.05 -2.88 10.26
CA TYR A 39 -6.38 -3.45 10.13
C TYR A 39 -6.29 -4.80 9.44
N ARG A 40 -7.02 -5.78 9.97
CA ARG A 40 -7.31 -7.05 9.28
C ARG A 40 -8.50 -6.83 8.37
N ALA A 41 -8.38 -7.27 7.12
CA ALA A 41 -9.47 -7.30 6.16
C ALA A 41 -9.63 -8.70 5.58
N VAL A 42 -10.87 -9.09 5.31
CA VAL A 42 -11.20 -10.44 4.81
C VAL A 42 -12.12 -10.34 3.60
N ALA A 43 -11.88 -11.19 2.61
CA ALA A 43 -12.80 -11.44 1.50
C ALA A 43 -13.42 -12.83 1.70
N ARG A 44 -14.55 -12.88 2.42
CA ARG A 44 -15.12 -14.14 2.93
C ARG A 44 -15.49 -15.14 1.85
N GLU A 45 -16.07 -14.67 0.75
CA GLU A 45 -16.49 -15.53 -0.37
C GLU A 45 -15.30 -16.17 -1.09
N ALA A 46 -14.13 -15.52 -1.08
CA ALA A 46 -12.91 -16.03 -1.69
C ALA A 46 -11.99 -16.74 -0.68
N ASP A 47 -12.33 -16.70 0.62
CA ASP A 47 -11.52 -17.19 1.73
C ASP A 47 -10.08 -16.64 1.71
N GLU A 48 -9.97 -15.32 1.51
CA GLU A 48 -8.69 -14.58 1.44
C GLU A 48 -8.55 -13.58 2.60
N GLU A 49 -7.33 -13.50 3.14
CA GLU A 49 -6.97 -12.60 4.25
C GLU A 49 -5.96 -11.53 3.85
N PHE A 50 -6.14 -10.34 4.43
CA PHE A 50 -5.32 -9.18 4.15
C PHE A 50 -5.03 -8.38 5.42
N VAL A 51 -3.92 -7.64 5.38
CA VAL A 51 -3.59 -6.60 6.35
C VAL A 51 -3.48 -5.27 5.62
N VAL A 52 -4.30 -4.31 6.02
CA VAL A 52 -4.14 -2.90 5.67
C VAL A 52 -3.28 -2.27 6.75
N PHE A 53 -2.14 -1.69 6.38
CA PHE A 53 -1.22 -1.09 7.34
C PHE A 53 -0.95 0.37 7.00
N VAL A 54 -0.82 1.20 8.04
CA VAL A 54 -0.34 2.57 7.94
C VAL A 54 0.90 2.71 8.81
N ARG A 55 1.92 3.35 8.27
CA ARG A 55 3.11 3.76 9.00
C ARG A 55 3.36 5.23 8.71
N ARG A 56 3.61 6.04 9.75
CA ARG A 56 4.03 7.43 9.61
C ARG A 56 5.18 7.75 10.56
N HIS A 57 6.14 8.54 10.10
CA HIS A 57 7.18 9.06 10.98
C HIS A 57 6.58 10.03 12.01
N VAL A 58 7.21 10.13 13.19
CA VAL A 58 6.74 11.00 14.27
C VAL A 58 6.81 12.49 13.91
N ASP A 59 7.88 12.90 13.22
CA ASP A 59 8.19 14.31 12.94
C ASP A 59 8.34 14.66 11.45
N MET A 60 8.24 13.68 10.54
CA MET A 60 8.46 13.91 9.09
C MET A 60 7.16 13.62 8.35
N GLU A 61 6.42 14.67 8.03
CA GLU A 61 5.08 14.58 7.45
C GLU A 61 5.07 13.82 6.11
N ASP A 62 6.10 13.96 5.28
CA ASP A 62 6.23 13.26 3.99
C ASP A 62 6.73 11.81 4.11
N ASN A 63 7.02 11.34 5.33
CA ASN A 63 7.49 9.98 5.59
C ASN A 63 6.34 9.13 6.11
N PHE A 64 5.51 8.69 5.17
CA PHE A 64 4.41 7.77 5.44
C PHE A 64 4.26 6.70 4.37
N THR A 65 3.52 5.67 4.74
CA THR A 65 3.06 4.58 3.89
C THR A 65 1.67 4.16 4.36
N ALA A 66 0.72 4.03 3.44
CA ALA A 66 -0.42 3.14 3.60
C ALA A 66 -0.23 1.95 2.65
N GLY A 67 -0.49 0.72 3.07
CA GLY A 67 -0.28 -0.44 2.21
C GLY A 67 -1.24 -1.59 2.45
N LEU A 68 -1.38 -2.42 1.42
CA LEU A 68 -2.14 -3.66 1.45
C LEU A 68 -1.17 -4.83 1.38
N ARG A 69 -1.27 -5.74 2.35
CA ARG A 69 -0.55 -7.00 2.38
C ARG A 69 -1.53 -8.15 2.26
N TRP A 70 -1.28 -9.07 1.34
CA TRP A 70 -1.98 -10.34 1.23
C TRP A 70 -1.35 -11.39 2.14
N MET A 71 -2.19 -12.14 2.82
CA MET A 71 -1.81 -13.20 3.75
C MET A 71 -2.22 -14.55 3.12
N PRO A 72 -1.35 -15.18 2.32
CA PRO A 72 -1.68 -16.46 1.71
C PRO A 72 -1.85 -17.54 2.79
N LYS A 73 -2.71 -18.53 2.53
CA LYS A 73 -2.87 -19.71 3.40
C LYS A 73 -1.58 -20.51 3.58
N SER A 74 -0.68 -20.43 2.61
CA SER A 74 0.64 -21.05 2.64
C SER A 74 1.67 -20.16 1.95
N GLY A 75 2.85 -20.04 2.54
CA GLY A 75 3.93 -19.20 2.04
C GLY A 75 4.03 -17.87 2.78
N GLU A 76 4.86 -16.99 2.25
CA GLU A 76 5.16 -15.70 2.88
C GLU A 76 4.13 -14.63 2.48
N PRO A 77 3.78 -13.71 3.39
CA PRO A 77 2.98 -12.54 3.05
C PRO A 77 3.59 -11.72 1.92
N VAL A 78 2.72 -11.20 1.04
CA VAL A 78 3.15 -10.36 -0.09
C VAL A 78 2.49 -8.99 0.03
N ILE A 79 3.29 -7.93 -0.05
CA ILE A 79 2.74 -6.57 -0.17
C ILE A 79 2.27 -6.39 -1.61
N LEU A 80 0.98 -6.10 -1.79
CA LEU A 80 0.36 -5.93 -3.11
C LEU A 80 0.42 -4.48 -3.59
N MET A 81 0.27 -3.52 -2.66
CA MET A 81 0.26 -2.09 -2.99
C MET A 81 0.77 -1.27 -1.81
N ARG A 82 1.45 -0.16 -2.09
CA ARG A 82 1.72 0.89 -1.12
C ARG A 82 1.47 2.27 -1.71
N CYS A 83 0.82 3.14 -0.96
CA CYS A 83 0.70 4.57 -1.20
C CYS A 83 1.71 5.28 -0.28
N ASN A 84 2.78 5.82 -0.84
CA ASN A 84 3.92 6.36 -0.11
C ASN A 84 4.04 7.87 -0.24
N GLY A 85 4.46 8.51 0.85
CA GLY A 85 4.89 9.91 0.84
C GLY A 85 6.24 10.12 0.15
N GLY A 86 6.53 11.37 -0.21
CA GLY A 86 7.68 11.75 -1.04
C GLY A 86 9.02 11.91 -0.31
N SER A 87 9.18 11.38 0.90
CA SER A 87 10.38 11.63 1.75
C SER A 87 11.73 11.14 1.20
N HIS A 88 11.74 10.31 0.15
CA HIS A 88 12.95 9.74 -0.44
C HIS A 88 12.80 9.57 -1.95
N PRO A 89 13.90 9.55 -2.72
CA PRO A 89 13.84 9.22 -4.14
C PRO A 89 13.51 7.73 -4.33
N HIS A 90 12.93 7.39 -5.47
CA HIS A 90 12.63 6.00 -5.84
C HIS A 90 13.21 5.65 -7.21
N THR A 91 13.53 4.38 -7.42
CA THR A 91 14.06 3.87 -8.68
C THR A 91 13.39 2.54 -9.05
N ASN A 92 12.74 2.51 -10.20
CA ASN A 92 12.24 1.30 -10.83
C ASN A 92 13.40 0.57 -11.50
N GLN A 93 14.04 -0.32 -10.73
CA GLN A 93 15.28 -1.01 -11.14
C GLN A 93 15.19 -1.78 -12.46
N LEU A 94 14.03 -2.37 -12.80
CA LEU A 94 13.88 -3.09 -14.07
C LEU A 94 13.73 -2.11 -15.25
N GLU A 95 13.05 -0.98 -15.04
CA GLU A 95 12.78 0.04 -16.06
C GLU A 95 13.95 1.01 -16.24
N LYS A 96 14.85 1.07 -15.24
CA LYS A 96 15.91 2.09 -15.13
C LYS A 96 15.33 3.52 -15.12
N THR A 97 14.12 3.68 -14.58
CA THR A 97 13.47 4.96 -14.37
C THR A 97 13.37 5.27 -12.88
N GLY A 98 13.13 6.53 -12.53
CA GLY A 98 13.01 6.93 -11.14
C GLY A 98 12.52 8.36 -11.01
N PHE A 99 12.28 8.78 -9.78
CA PHE A 99 11.80 10.12 -9.47
C PHE A 99 12.43 10.66 -8.18
N PRO A 100 12.61 11.99 -8.09
CA PRO A 100 13.28 12.62 -6.97
C PRO A 100 12.39 12.66 -5.71
N VAL A 101 12.99 13.10 -4.61
CA VAL A 101 12.31 13.49 -3.36
C VAL A 101 11.18 14.49 -3.66
N GLY A 102 10.13 14.48 -2.85
CA GLY A 102 8.97 15.37 -2.96
C GLY A 102 7.88 14.86 -3.92
N ARG A 103 7.93 13.58 -4.28
CA ARG A 103 6.92 12.92 -5.14
C ARG A 103 6.26 11.78 -4.39
N CYS A 104 4.99 11.97 -4.00
CA CYS A 104 4.13 10.86 -3.59
C CYS A 104 4.01 9.86 -4.73
N HIS A 105 3.91 8.58 -4.39
CA HIS A 105 3.93 7.52 -5.38
C HIS A 105 3.19 6.27 -4.90
N VAL A 106 2.66 5.52 -5.86
CA VAL A 106 2.00 4.24 -5.64
C VAL A 106 2.91 3.12 -6.11
N HIS A 107 3.28 2.25 -5.19
CA HIS A 107 3.90 0.96 -5.47
C HIS A 107 2.85 -0.09 -5.76
N VAL A 108 3.09 -0.95 -6.75
CA VAL A 108 2.22 -2.07 -7.09
C VAL A 108 3.05 -3.33 -7.28
N ALA A 109 2.58 -4.46 -6.74
CA ALA A 109 3.15 -5.77 -7.00
C ALA A 109 3.08 -6.09 -8.48
N THR A 110 4.14 -6.66 -9.05
CA THR A 110 4.13 -7.09 -10.46
C THR A 110 4.79 -8.44 -10.59
N GLU A 111 4.27 -9.28 -11.49
CA GLU A 111 4.84 -10.62 -11.76
C GLU A 111 6.31 -10.53 -12.19
N ARG A 112 6.64 -9.55 -13.03
CA ARG A 112 8.00 -9.34 -13.54
C ARG A 112 9.03 -9.01 -12.45
N TYR A 113 8.65 -8.30 -11.38
CA TYR A 113 9.54 -8.05 -10.26
C TYR A 113 9.75 -9.29 -9.39
N ILE A 114 8.69 -10.09 -9.21
CA ILE A 114 8.76 -11.38 -8.52
C ILE A 114 9.66 -12.35 -9.29
N ALA A 115 9.46 -12.48 -10.60
CA ALA A 115 10.27 -13.33 -11.48
C ALA A 115 11.75 -12.92 -11.50
N ALA A 116 12.04 -11.63 -11.30
CA ALA A 116 13.40 -11.11 -11.17
C ALA A 116 14.01 -11.27 -9.76
N GLY A 117 13.32 -11.93 -8.83
CA GLY A 117 13.79 -12.12 -7.44
C GLY A 117 13.86 -10.83 -6.62
N LYS A 118 13.12 -9.79 -7.02
CA LYS A 118 12.99 -8.51 -6.29
C LYS A 118 11.73 -8.52 -5.43
N ASN A 119 11.60 -7.54 -4.55
CA ASN A 119 10.33 -7.31 -3.85
C ASN A 119 9.22 -7.07 -4.87
N ALA A 120 8.08 -7.76 -4.70
CA ALA A 120 6.98 -7.75 -5.65
C ALA A 120 6.54 -6.33 -6.01
N GLU A 121 6.39 -5.49 -4.98
CA GLU A 121 5.87 -4.12 -5.02
C GLU A 121 6.95 -3.05 -5.25
N HIS A 122 8.12 -3.41 -5.79
CA HIS A 122 9.18 -2.42 -5.97
C HIS A 122 8.92 -1.48 -7.17
N TYR A 123 8.08 -1.86 -8.13
CA TYR A 123 7.62 -0.94 -9.17
C TYR A 123 6.71 0.14 -8.57
N ALA A 124 6.91 1.40 -8.96
CA ALA A 124 6.06 2.51 -8.55
C ALA A 124 5.87 3.60 -9.61
N GLU A 125 4.77 4.32 -9.49
CA GLU A 125 4.42 5.49 -10.31
C GLU A 125 4.11 6.70 -9.44
N ILE A 126 4.47 7.90 -9.89
CA ILE A 126 4.15 9.15 -9.20
C ILE A 126 2.63 9.34 -9.20
N THR A 127 2.10 9.91 -8.12
CA THR A 127 0.69 10.30 -8.04
C THR A 127 0.52 11.67 -7.39
N SER A 128 -0.59 12.32 -7.74
CA SER A 128 -1.11 13.53 -7.10
C SER A 128 -2.39 13.27 -6.30
N ASP A 129 -2.85 12.01 -6.22
CA ASP A 129 -4.13 11.64 -5.59
C ASP A 129 -4.10 11.82 -4.06
N PHE A 130 -2.90 11.91 -3.47
CA PHE A 130 -2.71 12.15 -2.05
C PHE A 130 -1.38 12.84 -1.75
N GLN A 131 -1.34 13.49 -0.59
CA GLN A 131 -0.21 14.18 0.00
C GLN A 131 -0.06 13.86 1.48
N THR A 132 -1.11 13.36 2.15
CA THR A 132 -1.04 12.94 3.55
C THR A 132 -1.19 11.43 3.71
N HIS A 133 -0.83 10.91 4.89
CA HIS A 133 -1.07 9.51 5.25
C HIS A 133 -2.56 9.13 5.27
N ASN A 134 -3.46 10.07 5.58
CA ASN A 134 -4.91 9.84 5.54
C ASN A 134 -5.42 9.76 4.11
N GLY A 135 -5.02 10.69 3.23
CA GLY A 135 -5.32 10.62 1.80
C GLY A 135 -4.74 9.37 1.14
N ALA A 136 -3.55 8.94 1.56
CA ALA A 136 -2.93 7.70 1.11
C ALA A 136 -3.75 6.47 1.52
N LEU A 137 -4.23 6.42 2.77
CA LEU A 137 -5.10 5.34 3.25
C LEU A 137 -6.44 5.32 2.49
N HIS A 138 -7.04 6.49 2.27
CA HIS A 138 -8.29 6.61 1.50
C HIS A 138 -8.10 6.15 0.05
N THR A 139 -7.02 6.59 -0.60
CA THR A 139 -6.65 6.18 -1.96
C THR A 139 -6.43 4.67 -2.04
N LEU A 140 -5.70 4.09 -1.08
CA LEU A 140 -5.52 2.65 -1.00
C LEU A 140 -6.86 1.93 -0.86
N CYS A 141 -7.77 2.41 -0.01
CA CYS A 141 -9.08 1.79 0.17
C CYS A 141 -9.89 1.77 -1.13
N ARG A 142 -9.89 2.88 -1.87
CA ARG A 142 -10.54 2.98 -3.18
C ARG A 142 -9.91 2.06 -4.22
N MET A 143 -8.58 2.09 -4.35
CA MET A 143 -7.85 1.32 -5.36
C MET A 143 -7.90 -0.19 -5.11
N CYS A 144 -7.97 -0.59 -3.83
CA CYS A 144 -7.92 -2.01 -3.44
C CYS A 144 -9.28 -2.56 -2.95
N ASN A 145 -10.38 -1.86 -3.21
CA ASN A 145 -11.74 -2.27 -2.84
C ASN A 145 -11.88 -2.68 -1.36
N ILE A 146 -11.26 -1.90 -0.48
CA ILE A 146 -11.29 -2.10 0.97
C ILE A 146 -12.55 -1.42 1.50
N LEU A 147 -13.41 -2.22 2.10
CA LEU A 147 -14.69 -1.82 2.66
C LEU A 147 -14.61 -1.74 4.18
N ASN A 148 -15.63 -1.12 4.79
CA ASN A 148 -15.79 -1.10 6.24
C ASN A 148 -14.68 -0.36 7.01
N LEU A 149 -14.01 0.61 6.37
CA LEU A 149 -13.09 1.52 7.03
C LEU A 149 -13.51 2.96 6.71
N ASP A 150 -13.70 3.77 7.75
CA ASP A 150 -14.04 5.18 7.56
C ASP A 150 -12.76 5.96 7.24
N THR A 151 -12.72 6.53 6.04
CA THR A 151 -11.56 7.26 5.51
C THR A 151 -12.06 8.44 4.68
N GLY A 152 -11.32 9.55 4.69
CA GLY A 152 -11.60 10.72 3.86
C GLY A 152 -10.45 11.01 2.90
N PRO A 153 -10.73 11.58 1.71
CA PRO A 153 -9.67 12.09 0.83
C PRO A 153 -8.94 13.24 1.53
N ASP A 154 -7.77 13.60 1.00
CA ASP A 154 -7.14 14.86 1.38
C ASP A 154 -8.08 16.02 1.02
N GLU A 155 -8.13 17.05 1.86
CA GLU A 155 -8.84 18.27 1.54
C GLU A 155 -8.15 18.98 0.37
N PRO A 156 -8.91 19.62 -0.54
CA PRO A 156 -8.31 20.43 -1.59
C PRO A 156 -7.45 21.52 -0.96
N ASP A 157 -6.17 21.58 -1.33
CA ASP A 157 -5.31 22.70 -0.95
C ASP A 157 -5.73 23.93 -1.74
N LEU A 158 -6.61 24.75 -1.16
CA LEU A 158 -7.15 25.98 -1.76
C LEU A 158 -6.08 27.08 -1.91
N PHE A 159 -4.85 26.88 -1.41
CA PHE A 159 -3.81 27.92 -1.34
C PHE A 159 -2.57 27.64 -2.18
N ARG A 160 -2.53 26.54 -2.95
CA ARG A 160 -1.44 26.30 -3.89
C ARG A 160 -1.66 27.03 -5.22
N LYS A 161 -0.72 27.93 -5.53
CA LYS A 161 -0.53 28.55 -6.86
C LYS A 161 0.32 27.65 -7.76
#